data_AF-A0A7C3SFC7-F1
#
_entry.id   AF-A0A7C3SFC7-F1
#
_cell.length_a   1.000
_cell.length_b   1.000
_cell.length_c   1.000
_cell.angle_alpha   90.00
_cell.angle_beta   90.00
_cell.angle_gamma   90.00
#
_symmetry.space_group_name_H-M   'P 1'
#
loop_
_entity.id
_entity.type
_entity.pdbx_description
1 polymer ?
#
loop_
_entity_poly.entity_id
_entity_poly.type
_entity_poly.pdbx_seq_one_letter_code
_entity_poly.pdbx_strand_id
1 'polypeptide(L)'
;MRKYFDAIRRIAGNVVTVQATGVGYDELAVIESAHGDSLAQVIRLEGQYVSLQIFSGSQGVSNNDRVRFLRRPMEVVFSEDLFGRVFDG
;
A
#
# COMPACT_ATOMS: atom_id res chain seq x y z
N MET A 1 0.05 8.75 17.56
CA MET A 1 -0.21 8.69 16.11
C MET A 1 -0.36 7.21 15.76
N ARG A 2 -1.47 6.77 15.15
CA ARG A 2 -1.71 5.34 14.87
C ARG A 2 -0.74 4.88 13.78
N LYS A 3 0.02 3.82 14.07
CA LYS A 3 0.98 3.21 13.15
C LYS A 3 0.32 2.23 12.18
N TYR A 4 -0.91 1.83 12.47
CA TYR A 4 -1.70 0.82 11.76
C TYR A 4 -3.16 1.25 11.66
N PHE A 5 -3.78 0.90 10.54
CA PHE A 5 -5.21 1.07 10.27
C PHE A 5 -5.81 -0.31 10.02
N ASP A 6 -6.67 -0.74 10.93
CA ASP A 6 -7.06 -2.16 11.07
C ASP A 6 -8.35 -2.54 10.33
N ALA A 7 -8.91 -1.65 9.50
CA ALA A 7 -10.21 -1.89 8.88
C ALA A 7 -10.23 -1.52 7.39
N ILE A 8 -10.06 -2.53 6.54
CA ILE A 8 -10.39 -2.44 5.12
C ILE A 8 -11.91 -2.46 4.99
N ARG A 9 -12.46 -1.39 4.40
CA ARG A 9 -13.91 -1.18 4.24
C ARG A 9 -14.46 -1.81 2.98
N ARG A 10 -13.64 -1.88 1.94
CA ARG A 10 -14.04 -2.38 0.63
C ARG A 10 -12.83 -2.94 -0.09
N ILE A 11 -13.03 -4.07 -0.76
CA ILE A 11 -12.09 -4.69 -1.69
C ILE A 11 -12.80 -4.77 -3.05
N ALA A 12 -12.20 -4.21 -4.09
CA ALA A 12 -12.74 -4.23 -5.45
C ALA A 12 -11.59 -4.45 -6.44
N GLY A 13 -11.53 -5.65 -7.03
CA GLY A 13 -10.34 -6.06 -7.77
C GLY A 13 -9.11 -5.98 -6.87
N ASN A 14 -8.02 -5.41 -7.36
CA ASN A 14 -6.79 -5.16 -6.59
C ASN A 14 -6.79 -3.83 -5.81
N VAL A 15 -7.94 -3.16 -5.67
CA VAL A 15 -8.05 -1.89 -4.94
C VAL A 15 -8.76 -2.12 -3.60
N VAL A 16 -8.16 -1.60 -2.53
CA VAL A 16 -8.73 -1.61 -1.19
C VAL A 16 -9.02 -0.19 -0.74
N THR A 17 -10.10 0.00 0.03
CA THR A 17 -10.45 1.30 0.62
C THR A 17 -10.40 1.21 2.13
N VAL A 18 -9.68 2.13 2.76
CA VAL A 18 -9.55 2.25 4.21
C VAL A 18 -9.96 3.63 4.68
N GLN A 19 -10.22 3.77 5.98
CA GLN A 19 -10.41 5.08 6.60
C GLN A 19 -9.09 5.52 7.26
N ALA A 20 -8.48 6.60 6.77
CA ALA A 20 -7.20 7.09 7.28
C ALA A 20 -7.11 8.63 7.17
N THR A 21 -6.25 9.22 8.00
CA THR A 21 -5.97 10.66 8.02
C THR A 21 -4.47 10.91 7.93
N GLY A 22 -4.09 12.07 7.38
CA GLY A 22 -2.69 12.45 7.23
C GLY A 22 -1.91 11.58 6.23
N VAL A 23 -2.62 11.06 5.23
CA VAL A 23 -2.07 10.26 4.13
C VAL A 23 -2.00 11.10 2.87
N GLY A 24 -0.87 11.05 2.18
CA GLY A 24 -0.64 11.73 0.91
C GLY A 24 -1.06 10.88 -0.30
N TYR A 25 -1.30 11.57 -1.42
CA TYR A 25 -1.40 10.91 -2.73
C TYR A 25 -0.04 10.29 -3.09
N ASP A 26 -0.03 9.19 -3.83
CA ASP A 26 1.16 8.39 -4.17
C ASP A 26 1.93 7.79 -2.99
N GLU A 27 1.45 7.95 -1.76
CA GLU A 27 2.08 7.38 -0.59
C GLU A 27 2.06 5.85 -0.64
N LEU A 28 3.20 5.23 -0.33
CA LEU A 28 3.28 3.78 -0.17
C LEU A 28 2.68 3.33 1.15
N ALA A 29 2.09 2.14 1.12
CA ALA A 29 1.63 1.41 2.28
C ALA A 29 2.01 -0.07 2.19
N VAL A 30 2.03 -0.72 3.34
CA VAL A 30 2.16 -2.18 3.48
C VAL A 30 0.84 -2.71 4.02
N ILE A 31 0.31 -3.74 3.35
CA ILE A 31 -0.83 -4.54 3.81
C ILE A 31 -0.27 -5.82 4.43
N GLU A 32 -0.48 -5.99 5.72
CA GLU A 32 -0.12 -7.20 6.46
C GLU A 32 -1.34 -8.14 6.46
N SER A 33 -1.25 -9.22 5.68
CA SER A 33 -2.29 -10.25 5.57
C SER A 33 -1.81 -11.59 6.17
N ALA A 34 -2.74 -12.54 6.33
CA ALA A 34 -2.38 -13.91 6.72
C ALA A 34 -1.45 -14.63 5.72
N HIS A 35 -1.39 -14.16 4.47
CA HIS A 35 -0.60 -14.75 3.39
C HIS A 35 0.76 -14.06 3.21
N GLY A 36 1.04 -13.03 4.01
CA GLY A 36 2.25 -12.21 3.94
C GLY A 36 1.98 -10.75 3.68
N ASP A 37 3.07 -9.99 3.61
CA ASP A 37 3.05 -8.55 3.37
C ASP A 37 2.95 -8.25 1.88
N SER A 38 2.16 -7.24 1.54
CA SER A 38 2.02 -6.74 0.17
C SER A 38 2.16 -5.24 0.13
N LEU A 39 2.88 -4.73 -0.87
CA LEU A 39 2.99 -3.31 -1.12
C LEU A 39 1.73 -2.79 -1.82
N ALA A 40 1.31 -1.60 -1.42
CA ALA A 40 0.21 -0.89 -2.02
C ALA A 40 0.53 0.61 -2.13
N GLN A 41 -0.10 1.29 -3.09
CA GLN A 41 0.06 2.73 -3.33
C GLN A 41 -1.28 3.44 -3.23
N VAL A 42 -1.30 4.63 -2.62
CA VAL A 42 -2.48 5.48 -2.57
C VAL A 42 -2.78 6.06 -3.94
N ILE A 43 -3.95 5.70 -4.49
CA ILE A 43 -4.40 6.14 -5.82
C ILE A 43 -5.57 7.13 -5.77
N ARG A 44 -6.22 7.31 -4.60
CA ARG A 44 -7.34 8.23 -4.41
C ARG A 44 -7.50 8.64 -2.95
N LEU A 45 -7.83 9.91 -2.73
CA LEU A 45 -8.16 10.49 -1.43
C LEU A 45 -9.52 11.17 -1.50
N GLU A 46 -10.45 10.75 -0.64
CA GLU A 46 -11.81 11.29 -0.56
C GLU A 46 -12.23 11.52 0.89
N GLY A 47 -11.96 12.73 1.38
CA GLY A 47 -12.22 13.10 2.77
C GLY A 47 -11.39 12.24 3.73
N GLN A 48 -12.01 11.21 4.30
CA GLN A 48 -11.37 10.27 5.23
C GLN A 48 -11.12 8.89 4.59
N TYR A 49 -11.59 8.69 3.36
CA TYR A 49 -11.45 7.45 2.63
C TYR A 49 -10.20 7.53 1.74
N VAL A 50 -9.40 6.48 1.82
CA VAL A 50 -8.16 6.33 1.06
C VAL A 50 -8.27 5.04 0.27
N SER A 51 -8.15 5.13 -1.06
CA SER A 51 -8.07 3.95 -1.91
C SER A 51 -6.61 3.62 -2.21
N LEU A 52 -6.24 2.37 -1.99
CA LEU A 52 -4.91 1.84 -2.27
C LEU A 52 -4.99 0.75 -3.33
N GLN A 53 -4.08 0.78 -4.28
CA GLN A 53 -3.87 -0.31 -5.23
C GLN A 53 -2.78 -1.25 -4.73
N ILE A 54 -3.06 -2.54 -4.70
CA ILE A 54 -2.12 -3.58 -4.27
C ILE A 54 -1.35 -4.10 -5.49
N PHE A 55 -0.02 -4.16 -5.40
CA PHE A 55 0.85 -4.59 -6.51
C PHE A 55 0.79 -6.09 -6.77
N SER A 56 0.79 -6.90 -5.71
CA SER A 56 0.64 -8.36 -5.77
C SER A 56 -0.79 -8.82 -6.11
N GLY A 57 -1.75 -7.89 -6.24
CA GLY A 57 -3.17 -8.19 -6.30
C GLY A 57 -3.81 -8.35 -4.91
N SER A 58 -5.12 -8.58 -4.87
CA SER A 58 -5.91 -8.66 -3.63
C SER A 58 -6.26 -10.09 -3.19
N GLN A 59 -5.75 -11.11 -3.89
CA GLN A 59 -6.00 -12.49 -3.50
C GLN A 59 -5.40 -12.74 -2.11
N GLY A 60 -6.24 -13.19 -1.18
CA GLY A 60 -5.84 -13.44 0.21
C GLY A 60 -5.92 -12.24 1.14
N VAL A 61 -6.35 -11.06 0.65
CA VAL A 61 -6.62 -9.89 1.49
C VAL A 61 -8.02 -9.94 2.08
N SER A 62 -8.11 -9.67 3.38
CA SER A 62 -9.33 -9.69 4.18
C SER A 62 -9.63 -8.33 4.79
N ASN A 63 -10.88 -8.10 5.19
CA ASN A 63 -11.29 -6.87 5.88
C ASN A 63 -10.55 -6.62 7.21
N ASN A 64 -10.01 -7.68 7.81
CA ASN A 64 -9.29 -7.64 9.10
C ASN A 64 -7.77 -7.44 8.94
N ASP A 65 -7.29 -7.30 7.71
CA ASP A 65 -5.86 -7.08 7.46
C ASP A 65 -5.46 -5.65 7.84
N ARG A 66 -4.19 -5.49 8.20
CA ARG A 66 -3.67 -4.21 8.70
C ARG A 66 -2.98 -3.44 7.59
N VAL A 67 -3.27 -2.14 7.51
CA VAL A 67 -2.60 -1.23 6.59
C VAL A 67 -1.67 -0.29 7.35
N ARG A 68 -0.41 -0.23 6.92
CA ARG A 68 0.62 0.65 7.46
C ARG A 68 1.15 1.57 6.38
N PHE A 69 0.91 2.86 6.52
CA PHE A 69 1.39 3.90 5.62
C PHE A 69 2.86 4.26 5.90
N LEU A 70 3.65 4.47 4.83
CA LEU A 70 5.11 4.67 4.91
C LEU A 70 5.53 6.14 4.91
N ARG A 71 4.61 7.09 4.67
CA ARG A 71 4.87 8.55 4.61
C ARG A 71 5.90 8.98 3.58
N ARG A 72 6.01 8.20 2.52
CA ARG A 72 6.86 8.46 1.35
C ARG A 72 6.26 7.80 0.12
N PRO A 73 6.48 8.36 -1.07
CA PRO A 73 6.12 7.69 -2.32
C PRO A 73 7.02 6.48 -2.58
N MET A 74 6.78 5.81 -3.70
CA MET A 74 7.73 4.81 -4.20
C MET A 74 9.07 5.45 -4.51
N GLU A 75 10.13 4.86 -3.95
CA GLU A 75 11.51 5.29 -4.11
C GLU A 75 12.31 4.11 -4.64
N VAL A 76 13.16 4.35 -5.63
CA VAL A 76 14.13 3.38 -6.13
C VAL A 76 15.52 3.89 -5.79
N VAL A 77 16.35 3.02 -5.23
CA VAL A 77 17.75 3.35 -4.95
C VAL A 77 18.50 3.46 -6.27
N PHE A 78 19.28 4.53 -6.42
CA PHE A 78 20.11 4.77 -7.60
C PHE A 78 21.60 4.76 -7.21
N SER A 79 22.40 3.94 -7.90
CA SER A 79 23.86 3.93 -7.79
C SER A 79 24.52 3.38 -9.05
N GLU A 80 25.83 3.60 -9.22
CA GLU A 80 26.61 2.98 -10.29
C GLU A 80 26.64 1.44 -10.16
N ASP A 81 26.47 0.90 -8.96
CA ASP A 81 26.41 -0.55 -8.74
C ASP A 81 25.20 -1.22 -9.40
N LEU A 82 24.25 -0.45 -9.92
CA LEU A 82 23.12 -0.96 -10.69
C LEU A 82 23.52 -1.42 -12.09
N PHE A 83 24.66 -0.97 -12.63
CA PHE A 83 25.09 -1.36 -13.97
C PHE A 83 25.28 -2.89 -14.08
N GLY A 84 24.65 -3.49 -15.09
CA GLY A 84 24.71 -4.93 -15.33
C GLY A 84 23.79 -5.78 -14.44
N ARG A 85 22.98 -5.17 -13.58
CA ARG A 85 21.94 -5.87 -12.80
C ARG A 85 20.60 -5.87 -13.55
N VAL A 86 19.76 -6.86 -13.23
CA VAL A 86 18.40 -7.00 -13.74
C VAL A 86 17.46 -6.97 -12.54
N PHE A 87 16.41 -6.13 -12.62
CA PHE A 87 15.40 -5.95 -11.58
C PHE A 87 14.01 -6.29 -12.13
N ASP A 88 13.08 -6.56 -11.22
CA ASP A 88 11.66 -6.61 -11.52
C ASP A 88 11.03 -5.21 -11.50
N GLY A 89 9.75 -5.13 -11.85
CA GLY A 89 8.93 -3.91 -11.85
C GLY A 89 7.56 -4.16 -11.25
#